data_AF-A0AAE9I0P1-F1
#
_entry.id   AF-A0AAE9I0P1-F1
#
_cell.length_a   1.000
_cell.length_b   1.000
_cell.length_c   1.000
_cell.angle_alpha   90.00
_cell.angle_beta   90.00
_cell.angle_gamma   90.00
#
_symmetry.space_group_name_H-M   'P 1'
#
loop_
_entity.id
_entity.type
_entity.pdbx_description
1 polymer ?
#
loop_
_entity_poly.entity_id
_entity_poly.type
_entity_poly.pdbx_seq_one_letter_code
_entity_poly.pdbx_strand_id
1 'polypeptide(L)'
;MKTKFTTLASAALLSVALAGCGHSEIDTVKAATVPQDSTHTYETALSNRASCERDSWHTFKDDTNRTVVENRCDLKNGAALLSAFRQRKISDTQHDFQGYYHGLDQTAGSIENPEQLEKQLADAKSQLAQLQAKGAPSGADIPKDPEALKQGIANSASAMEVAQSAVERAQRELDDARSNQAGVQQERARFEQEEKDALEQINKTYDGVTKATEVFQWYVRDDEIVRAWSGVELKKQDGSTARIDRNWNQTLGNLLNHRGDDHVRAVLNVPDNIVAGQ
;
A
#
# COMPACT_ATOMS: atom_id res chain seq x y z
N MET A 1 -8.91 58.37 80.20
CA MET A 1 -8.34 58.98 78.97
C MET A 1 -8.29 57.86 77.92
N LYS A 2 -9.19 57.75 76.91
CA LYS A 2 -9.27 58.54 75.65
C LYS A 2 -7.86 58.87 75.18
N THR A 3 -7.28 58.16 74.21
CA THR A 3 -7.40 58.26 72.72
C THR A 3 -6.23 57.40 72.15
N LYS A 4 -6.13 56.87 70.92
CA LYS A 4 -6.83 56.95 69.62
C LYS A 4 -6.24 55.82 68.76
N PHE A 5 -7.06 55.17 67.94
CA PHE A 5 -6.61 54.41 66.77
C PHE A 5 -6.11 55.38 65.69
N THR A 6 -5.07 55.02 64.94
CA THR A 6 -4.70 55.70 63.69
C THR A 6 -4.19 54.69 62.68
N THR A 7 -4.65 54.89 61.46
CA THR A 7 -4.74 53.97 60.32
C THR A 7 -3.60 54.19 59.32
N LEU A 8 -3.34 53.16 58.49
CA LEU A 8 -2.84 53.18 57.11
C LEU A 8 -1.37 53.57 56.82
N ALA A 9 -0.65 52.65 56.17
CA ALA A 9 -0.07 52.88 54.85
C ALA A 9 0.33 51.54 54.19
N SER A 10 -0.49 51.08 53.26
CA SER A 10 -0.18 50.05 52.27
C SER A 10 0.87 50.57 51.29
N ALA A 11 1.99 49.87 51.13
CA ALA A 11 2.91 50.09 50.01
C ALA A 11 2.63 49.02 48.95
N ALA A 12 1.79 49.38 47.97
CA ALA A 12 1.57 48.58 46.78
C ALA A 12 2.79 48.71 45.86
N LEU A 13 3.50 47.61 45.65
CA LEU A 13 4.47 47.44 44.58
C LEU A 13 3.71 47.46 43.24
N LEU A 14 3.64 48.62 42.59
CA LEU A 14 3.29 48.70 41.18
C LEU A 14 4.48 48.21 40.35
N SER A 15 4.54 46.90 40.11
CA SER A 15 5.31 46.37 39.00
C SER A 15 4.59 46.74 37.71
N VAL A 16 5.23 47.63 36.95
CA VAL A 16 4.86 48.02 35.59
C VAL A 16 4.82 46.77 34.71
N ALA A 17 3.62 46.25 34.45
CA ALA A 17 3.40 45.38 33.32
C ALA A 17 3.50 46.27 32.07
N LEU A 18 4.65 46.26 31.40
CA LEU A 18 4.70 46.60 29.99
C LEU A 18 3.84 45.57 29.26
N ALA A 19 2.54 45.83 29.15
CA ALA A 19 1.74 45.29 28.07
C ALA A 19 2.29 45.95 26.81
N GLY A 20 3.35 45.36 26.25
CA GLY A 20 3.64 45.60 24.84
C GLY A 20 2.38 45.23 24.08
N CYS A 21 1.83 46.19 23.33
CA CYS A 21 0.99 45.90 22.18
C CYS A 21 1.87 45.20 21.13
N GLY A 22 2.38 44.02 21.47
CA GLY A 22 3.19 43.17 20.63
C GLY A 22 2.24 42.34 19.78
N HIS A 23 2.42 42.38 18.47
CA HIS A 23 1.73 41.48 17.55
C HIS A 23 2.05 40.04 17.98
N SER A 24 1.04 39.17 18.02
CA SER A 24 1.29 37.77 18.36
C SER A 24 2.06 37.08 17.23
N GLU A 25 2.74 35.96 17.53
CA GLU A 25 3.40 35.17 16.48
C GLU A 25 2.39 34.67 15.43
N ILE A 26 1.13 34.45 15.84
CA ILE A 26 0.02 34.15 14.94
C ILE A 26 -0.23 35.31 13.98
N ASP A 27 -0.31 36.55 14.49
CA ASP A 27 -0.53 37.74 13.66
C ASP A 27 0.62 37.95 12.67
N THR A 28 1.85 37.68 13.12
CA THR A 28 3.06 37.71 12.27
C THR A 28 2.94 36.75 11.09
N VAL A 29 2.57 35.50 11.34
CA VAL A 29 2.37 34.50 10.27
C VAL A 29 1.20 34.88 9.39
N LYS A 30 0.07 35.28 9.96
CA LYS A 30 -1.13 35.68 9.22
C LYS A 30 -0.88 36.83 8.25
N ALA A 31 -0.09 37.82 8.66
CA ALA A 31 0.23 39.00 7.87
C ALA A 31 1.27 38.73 6.77
N ALA A 32 2.05 37.65 6.88
CA ALA A 32 3.08 37.35 5.90
C ALA A 32 2.50 36.94 4.53
N THR A 33 3.14 37.41 3.46
CA THR A 33 2.76 37.12 2.08
C THR A 33 3.04 35.67 1.71
N VAL A 34 2.14 35.06 0.95
CA VAL A 34 2.30 33.71 0.43
C VAL A 34 3.34 33.72 -0.70
N PRO A 35 4.45 32.94 -0.61
CA PRO A 35 5.50 32.98 -1.63
C PRO A 35 5.05 32.57 -3.05
N GLN A 36 3.99 31.76 -3.15
CA GLN A 36 3.44 31.26 -4.41
C GLN A 36 2.56 32.30 -5.11
N ASP A 37 1.99 33.24 -4.36
CA ASP A 37 1.14 34.31 -4.88
C ASP A 37 1.18 35.50 -3.91
N SER A 38 1.95 36.53 -4.28
CA SER A 38 2.15 37.71 -3.45
C SER A 38 0.89 38.59 -3.33
N THR A 39 -0.19 38.28 -4.03
CA THR A 39 -1.49 38.96 -3.85
C THR A 39 -2.23 38.49 -2.59
N HIS A 40 -1.76 37.41 -1.97
CA HIS A 40 -2.35 36.81 -0.77
C HIS A 40 -1.39 36.84 0.43
N THR A 41 -1.96 37.06 1.62
CA THR A 41 -1.34 36.69 2.91
C THR A 41 -1.80 35.30 3.36
N TYR A 42 -1.09 34.68 4.29
CA TYR A 42 -1.52 33.39 4.86
C TYR A 42 -2.93 33.45 5.48
N GLU A 43 -3.31 34.57 6.08
CA GLU A 43 -4.69 34.75 6.57
C GLU A 43 -5.70 34.68 5.42
N THR A 44 -5.50 35.47 4.36
CA THR A 44 -6.44 35.48 3.22
C THR A 44 -6.49 34.15 2.46
N ALA A 45 -5.38 33.40 2.47
CA ALA A 45 -5.32 32.08 1.86
C ALA A 45 -6.05 31.02 2.72
N LEU A 46 -5.83 31.00 4.04
CA LEU A 46 -6.23 29.88 4.90
C LEU A 46 -7.56 30.08 5.63
N SER A 47 -8.08 31.31 5.73
CA SER A 47 -9.35 31.59 6.38
C SER A 47 -10.56 31.46 5.43
N ASN A 48 -11.74 31.15 5.99
CA ASN A 48 -13.04 31.11 5.31
C ASN A 48 -13.05 30.25 4.03
N ARG A 49 -12.28 29.15 3.99
CA ARG A 49 -12.24 28.23 2.85
C ARG A 49 -13.50 27.35 2.84
N ALA A 50 -14.12 27.15 1.68
CA ALA A 50 -15.30 26.29 1.55
C ALA A 50 -14.97 24.80 1.82
N SER A 51 -13.71 24.40 1.62
CA SER A 51 -13.14 23.11 2.00
C SER A 51 -13.01 22.90 3.52
N CYS A 52 -13.14 23.97 4.32
CA CYS A 52 -12.89 23.95 5.75
C CYS A 52 -14.19 24.06 6.55
N GLU A 53 -14.47 23.06 7.39
CA GLU A 53 -15.60 23.12 8.31
C GLU A 53 -15.29 23.99 9.54
N ARG A 54 -14.05 23.90 10.03
CA ARG A 54 -13.57 24.65 11.19
C ARG A 54 -12.08 24.89 11.07
N ASP A 55 -11.66 26.15 11.13
CA ASP A 55 -10.25 26.50 11.25
C ASP A 55 -9.87 26.92 12.67
N SER A 56 -8.60 26.75 13.01
CA SER A 56 -8.04 27.22 14.27
C SER A 56 -6.57 27.58 14.10
N TRP A 57 -6.13 28.53 14.91
CA TRP A 57 -4.75 28.97 15.00
C TRP A 57 -4.28 28.87 16.44
N HIS A 58 -3.09 28.35 16.65
CA HIS A 58 -2.48 28.36 17.97
C HIS A 58 -0.95 28.34 17.87
N THR A 59 -0.33 28.59 19.01
CA THR A 59 1.12 28.60 19.16
C THR A 59 1.52 27.57 20.21
N PHE A 60 2.59 26.83 19.96
CA PHE A 60 3.20 25.94 20.95
C PHE A 60 4.73 25.95 20.84
N LYS A 61 5.40 25.28 21.79
CA LYS A 61 6.84 25.04 21.75
C LYS A 61 7.10 23.61 21.30
N ASP A 62 7.96 23.42 20.32
CA ASP A 62 8.39 22.07 19.92
C ASP A 62 9.40 21.48 20.93
N ASP A 63 9.84 20.25 20.69
CA ASP A 63 10.78 19.52 21.56
C ASP A 63 12.15 20.22 21.70
N THR A 64 12.46 21.18 20.82
CA THR A 64 13.69 21.99 20.85
C THR A 64 13.45 23.41 21.37
N ASN A 65 12.27 23.66 21.96
CA ASN A 65 11.84 24.95 22.51
C ASN A 65 11.73 26.08 21.45
N ARG A 66 11.54 25.74 20.17
CA ARG A 66 11.23 26.71 19.12
C ARG A 66 9.74 27.05 19.14
N THR A 67 9.40 28.31 18.87
CA THR A 67 8.00 28.71 18.71
C THR A 67 7.46 28.18 17.39
N VAL A 68 6.38 27.42 17.45
CA VAL A 68 5.63 26.93 16.29
C VAL A 68 4.26 27.59 16.29
N VAL A 69 3.91 28.22 15.17
CA VAL A 69 2.55 28.62 14.87
C VAL A 69 1.92 27.55 13.98
N GLU A 70 0.70 27.14 14.31
CA GLU A 70 -0.02 26.12 13.58
C GLU A 70 -1.41 26.61 13.17
N ASN A 71 -1.71 26.49 11.88
CA ASN A 71 -3.07 26.54 11.36
C ASN A 71 -3.59 25.12 11.18
N ARG A 72 -4.81 24.87 11.66
CA ARG A 72 -5.54 23.63 11.43
C ARG A 72 -6.83 23.93 10.71
N CYS A 73 -7.23 23.03 9.83
CA CYS A 73 -8.50 23.04 9.16
C CYS A 73 -9.13 21.65 9.15
N ASP A 74 -10.30 21.54 9.75
CA ASP A 74 -11.12 20.33 9.69
C ASP A 74 -11.70 20.23 8.28
N LEU A 75 -11.21 19.28 7.49
CA LEU A 75 -11.61 19.13 6.09
C LEU A 75 -13.05 18.66 6.01
N LYS A 76 -13.89 19.47 5.36
CA LYS A 76 -15.30 19.16 5.17
C LYS A 76 -15.44 17.84 4.40
N ASN A 77 -16.27 16.92 4.92
CA ASN A 77 -16.48 15.59 4.36
C ASN A 77 -15.21 14.72 4.22
N GLY A 78 -14.06 15.11 4.79
CA GLY A 78 -12.79 14.40 4.59
C GLY A 78 -12.83 12.94 5.06
N ALA A 79 -13.45 12.67 6.21
CA ALA A 79 -13.61 11.31 6.72
C ALA A 79 -14.51 10.44 5.81
N ALA A 80 -15.63 10.99 5.34
CA ALA A 80 -16.54 10.30 4.44
C ALA A 80 -15.88 9.98 3.09
N LEU A 81 -15.10 10.93 2.57
CA LEU A 81 -14.35 10.75 1.32
C LEU A 81 -13.25 9.68 1.46
N LEU A 82 -12.50 9.68 2.57
CA LEU A 82 -11.50 8.64 2.84
C LEU A 82 -12.13 7.26 3.04
N SER A 83 -13.31 7.18 3.65
CA SER A 83 -14.06 5.92 3.77
C SER A 83 -14.44 5.37 2.39
N ALA A 84 -15.00 6.21 1.51
CA ALA A 84 -15.31 5.81 0.13
C ALA A 84 -14.04 5.40 -0.65
N PHE A 85 -12.94 6.15 -0.47
CA PHE A 85 -11.67 5.82 -1.10
C PHE A 85 -11.11 4.48 -0.61
N ARG A 86 -11.21 4.19 0.69
CA ARG A 86 -10.84 2.89 1.28
C ARG A 86 -11.63 1.75 0.64
N GLN A 87 -12.95 1.89 0.52
CA GLN A 87 -13.80 0.86 -0.10
C GLN A 87 -13.40 0.62 -1.55
N ARG A 88 -13.12 1.69 -2.30
CA ARG A 88 -12.61 1.55 -3.67
C ARG A 88 -11.28 0.82 -3.70
N LYS A 89 -10.32 1.18 -2.83
CA LYS A 89 -9.01 0.51 -2.74
C LYS A 89 -9.14 -0.98 -2.42
N ILE A 90 -10.02 -1.36 -1.51
CA ILE A 90 -10.32 -2.75 -1.19
C ILE A 90 -10.86 -3.47 -2.43
N SER A 91 -11.88 -2.89 -3.07
CA SER A 91 -12.50 -3.48 -4.26
C SER A 91 -11.52 -3.64 -5.42
N ASP A 92 -10.70 -2.63 -5.70
CA ASP A 92 -9.69 -2.69 -6.77
C ASP A 92 -8.63 -3.76 -6.45
N THR A 93 -8.15 -3.80 -5.21
CA THR A 93 -7.17 -4.82 -4.77
C THR A 93 -7.73 -6.23 -4.94
N GLN A 94 -8.94 -6.48 -4.43
CA GLN A 94 -9.59 -7.80 -4.57
C GLN A 94 -9.80 -8.17 -6.04
N HIS A 95 -10.16 -7.20 -6.88
CA HIS A 95 -10.32 -7.44 -8.31
C HIS A 95 -9.00 -7.82 -9.00
N ASP A 96 -7.92 -7.11 -8.68
CA ASP A 96 -6.59 -7.40 -9.21
C ASP A 96 -6.14 -8.83 -8.83
N PHE A 97 -6.30 -9.22 -7.57
CA PHE A 97 -5.97 -10.57 -7.10
C PHE A 97 -6.87 -11.64 -7.68
N GLN A 98 -8.17 -11.37 -7.88
CA GLN A 98 -9.06 -12.27 -8.64
C GLN A 98 -8.52 -12.54 -10.05
N GLY A 99 -7.98 -11.52 -10.72
CA GLY A 99 -7.31 -11.66 -12.01
C GLY A 99 -6.09 -12.60 -11.94
N TYR A 100 -5.26 -12.46 -10.90
CA TYR A 100 -4.11 -13.34 -10.67
C TYR A 100 -4.52 -14.79 -10.40
N TYR A 101 -5.51 -15.02 -9.52
CA TYR A 101 -6.01 -16.37 -9.24
C TYR A 101 -6.60 -17.02 -10.49
N HIS A 102 -7.34 -16.27 -11.30
CA HIS A 102 -7.87 -16.78 -12.56
C HIS A 102 -6.74 -17.20 -13.53
N GLY A 103 -5.66 -16.43 -13.64
CA GLY A 103 -4.48 -16.81 -14.42
C GLY A 103 -3.79 -18.07 -13.91
N LEU A 104 -3.73 -18.25 -12.59
CA LEU A 104 -3.23 -19.48 -11.95
C LEU A 104 -4.14 -20.67 -12.21
N ASP A 105 -5.46 -20.50 -12.16
CA ASP A 105 -6.44 -21.55 -12.48
C ASP A 105 -6.32 -22.01 -13.94
N GLN A 106 -6.15 -21.07 -14.87
CA GLN A 106 -5.91 -21.38 -16.27
C GLN A 106 -4.60 -22.15 -16.47
N THR A 107 -3.54 -21.73 -15.77
CA THR A 107 -2.25 -22.43 -15.81
C THR A 107 -2.38 -23.84 -15.24
N ALA A 108 -3.00 -23.99 -14.06
CA ALA A 108 -3.26 -25.29 -13.44
C ALA A 108 -4.06 -26.23 -14.35
N GLY A 109 -5.11 -25.71 -14.99
CA GLY A 109 -5.94 -26.48 -15.92
C GLY A 109 -5.23 -26.89 -17.22
N SER A 110 -4.12 -26.25 -17.56
CA SER A 110 -3.30 -26.60 -18.73
C SER A 110 -2.20 -27.63 -18.43
N ILE A 111 -1.92 -27.91 -17.16
CA ILE A 111 -0.94 -28.91 -16.76
C ILE A 111 -1.52 -30.30 -17.01
N GLU A 112 -0.73 -31.16 -17.67
CA GLU A 112 -1.11 -32.56 -17.90
C GLU A 112 -1.38 -33.28 -16.57
N ASN A 113 -2.45 -34.08 -16.53
CA ASN A 113 -2.85 -34.77 -15.30
C ASN A 113 -1.77 -35.77 -14.85
N PRO A 114 -1.14 -35.59 -13.68
CA PRO A 114 -0.09 -36.49 -13.20
C PRO A 114 -0.56 -37.95 -13.07
N GLU A 115 -1.81 -38.21 -12.70
CA GLU A 115 -2.33 -39.58 -12.60
C GLU A 115 -2.36 -40.28 -13.98
N GLN A 116 -2.67 -39.53 -15.03
CA GLN A 116 -2.65 -40.05 -16.40
C GLN A 116 -1.21 -40.31 -16.86
N LEU A 117 -0.28 -39.40 -16.55
CA LEU A 117 1.14 -39.55 -16.87
C LEU A 117 1.78 -40.72 -16.11
N GLU A 118 1.40 -40.95 -14.86
CA GLU A 118 1.81 -42.13 -14.08
C GLU A 118 1.39 -43.43 -14.77
N LYS A 119 0.16 -43.48 -15.29
CA LYS A 119 -0.32 -44.64 -16.05
C LYS A 119 0.48 -44.84 -17.35
N GLN A 120 0.74 -43.76 -18.09
CA GLN A 120 1.54 -43.83 -19.33
C GLN A 120 2.98 -44.31 -19.06
N LEU A 121 3.59 -43.84 -17.96
CA LEU A 121 4.88 -44.29 -17.51
C LEU A 121 4.87 -45.79 -17.15
N ALA A 122 3.83 -46.26 -16.46
CA ALA A 122 3.67 -47.67 -16.13
C ALA A 122 3.52 -48.54 -17.40
N ASP A 123 2.72 -48.09 -18.37
CA ASP A 123 2.53 -48.77 -19.65
C ASP A 123 3.84 -48.84 -20.44
N ALA A 124 4.60 -47.74 -20.51
CA ALA A 124 5.91 -47.70 -21.16
C ALA A 124 6.92 -48.65 -20.51
N LYS A 125 6.96 -48.70 -19.16
CA LYS A 125 7.81 -49.64 -18.41
C LYS A 125 7.43 -51.09 -18.68
N SER A 126 6.13 -51.40 -18.77
CA SER A 126 5.62 -52.73 -19.09
C SER A 126 6.04 -53.17 -20.49
N GLN A 127 5.94 -52.28 -21.49
CA GLN A 127 6.38 -52.56 -22.86
C GLN A 127 7.89 -52.84 -22.94
N LEU A 128 8.70 -52.04 -22.25
CA LEU A 128 10.15 -52.26 -22.17
C LEU A 128 10.46 -53.63 -21.55
N ALA A 129 9.80 -54.00 -20.45
CA ALA A 129 9.98 -55.30 -19.81
C ALA A 129 9.59 -56.47 -20.72
N GLN A 130 8.52 -56.34 -21.51
CA GLN A 130 8.12 -57.35 -22.49
C GLN A 130 9.15 -57.52 -23.62
N LEU A 131 9.74 -56.42 -24.10
CA LEU A 131 10.79 -56.47 -25.12
C LEU A 131 12.06 -57.14 -24.57
N GLN A 132 12.44 -56.82 -23.33
CA GLN A 132 13.57 -57.47 -22.65
C GLN A 132 13.34 -58.98 -22.48
N ALA A 133 12.11 -59.40 -22.14
CA ALA A 133 11.76 -60.81 -22.03
C ALA A 133 11.77 -61.55 -23.38
N LYS A 134 11.39 -60.88 -24.48
CA LYS A 134 11.38 -61.45 -25.84
C LYS A 134 12.74 -61.44 -26.54
N GLY A 135 13.63 -60.52 -26.16
CA GLY A 135 14.99 -60.40 -26.72
C GLY A 135 15.96 -61.51 -26.31
N ALA A 136 15.57 -62.38 -25.37
CA ALA A 136 16.32 -63.60 -25.04
C ALA A 136 15.95 -64.73 -26.04
N PRO A 137 16.84 -65.14 -26.96
CA PRO A 137 16.52 -66.21 -27.90
C PRO A 137 16.29 -67.51 -27.13
N SER A 138 15.07 -68.02 -27.17
CA SER A 138 14.80 -69.41 -26.78
C SER A 138 15.43 -70.32 -27.84
N GLY A 139 16.12 -71.38 -27.43
CA GLY A 139 16.90 -72.24 -28.32
C GLY A 139 16.13 -72.94 -29.45
N ALA A 140 14.80 -72.76 -29.52
CA ALA A 140 13.93 -73.34 -30.54
C ALA A 140 13.75 -72.47 -31.80
N ASP A 141 14.00 -71.15 -31.74
CA ASP A 141 13.67 -70.18 -32.82
C ASP A 141 14.91 -69.54 -33.50
N ILE A 142 16.10 -70.11 -33.30
CA ILE A 142 17.35 -69.54 -33.86
C ILE A 142 17.35 -69.73 -35.39
N PRO A 143 17.35 -68.64 -36.19
CA PRO A 143 17.48 -68.72 -37.64
C PRO A 143 18.79 -69.44 -38.01
N LYS A 144 18.72 -70.38 -38.95
CA LYS A 144 19.91 -71.09 -39.46
C LYS A 144 20.82 -70.19 -40.31
N ASP A 145 20.32 -69.03 -40.74
CA ASP A 145 21.04 -68.01 -41.48
C ASP A 145 21.70 -66.98 -40.52
N PRO A 146 23.05 -66.88 -40.51
CA PRO A 146 23.79 -65.93 -39.68
C PRO A 146 23.42 -64.46 -39.92
N GLU A 147 23.08 -64.04 -41.14
CA GLU A 147 22.73 -62.65 -41.43
C GLU A 147 21.31 -62.32 -40.96
N ALA A 148 20.35 -63.23 -41.14
CA ALA A 148 19.02 -63.10 -40.54
C ALA A 148 19.07 -63.00 -39.00
N LEU A 149 19.97 -63.75 -38.36
CA LEU A 149 20.19 -63.66 -36.92
C LEU A 149 20.76 -62.30 -36.49
N LYS A 150 21.79 -61.79 -37.18
CA LYS A 150 22.35 -60.46 -36.90
C LYS A 150 21.32 -59.35 -37.07
N GLN A 151 20.52 -59.41 -38.14
CA GLN A 151 19.51 -58.41 -38.43
C GLN A 151 18.38 -58.42 -37.40
N GLY A 152 17.98 -59.62 -36.93
CA GLY A 152 17.02 -59.76 -35.83
C GLY A 152 17.51 -59.16 -34.51
N ILE A 153 18.79 -59.39 -34.17
CA ILE A 153 19.43 -58.81 -32.97
C ILE A 153 19.49 -57.28 -33.09
N ALA A 154 19.91 -56.74 -34.24
CA ALA A 154 19.98 -55.30 -34.46
C ALA A 154 18.60 -54.62 -34.34
N ASN A 155 17.56 -55.21 -34.94
CA ASN A 155 16.19 -54.70 -34.84
C ASN A 155 15.66 -54.75 -33.40
N SER A 156 15.97 -55.81 -32.64
CA SER A 156 15.59 -55.93 -31.23
C SER A 156 16.30 -54.89 -30.36
N ALA A 157 17.59 -54.66 -30.60
CA ALA A 157 18.38 -53.63 -29.91
C ALA A 157 17.79 -52.23 -30.14
N SER A 158 17.48 -51.87 -31.39
CA SER A 158 16.85 -50.59 -31.70
C SER A 158 15.45 -50.44 -31.08
N ALA A 159 14.65 -51.51 -31.04
CA ALA A 159 13.33 -51.47 -30.38
C ALA A 159 13.44 -51.26 -28.87
N MET A 160 14.44 -51.87 -28.21
CA MET A 160 14.72 -51.64 -26.79
C MET A 160 15.16 -50.20 -26.51
N GLU A 161 16.01 -49.62 -27.36
CA GLU A 161 16.45 -48.23 -27.24
C GLU A 161 15.30 -47.22 -27.37
N VAL A 162 14.39 -47.45 -28.32
CA VAL A 162 13.17 -46.63 -28.48
C VAL A 162 12.25 -46.75 -27.26
N ALA A 163 12.04 -47.97 -26.75
CA ALA A 163 11.21 -48.19 -25.56
C ALA A 163 11.83 -47.55 -24.31
N GLN A 164 13.15 -47.62 -24.15
CA GLN A 164 13.86 -46.95 -23.06
C GLN A 164 13.71 -45.43 -23.16
N SER A 165 13.89 -44.86 -24.35
CA SER A 165 13.67 -43.43 -24.61
C SER A 165 12.23 -42.99 -24.31
N ALA A 166 11.24 -43.86 -24.54
CA ALA A 166 9.84 -43.59 -24.21
C ALA A 166 9.58 -43.57 -22.69
N VAL A 167 10.20 -44.48 -21.93
CA VAL A 167 10.13 -44.48 -20.46
C VAL A 167 10.75 -43.20 -19.90
N GLU A 168 11.92 -42.80 -20.39
CA GLU A 168 12.57 -41.56 -19.95
C GLU A 168 11.75 -40.32 -20.27
N ARG A 169 11.09 -40.28 -21.43
CA ARG A 169 10.20 -39.17 -21.80
C ARG A 169 8.99 -39.09 -20.87
N ALA A 170 8.29 -40.21 -20.67
CA ALA A 170 7.13 -40.26 -19.79
C ALA A 170 7.48 -39.91 -18.34
N GLN A 171 8.68 -40.30 -17.88
CA GLN A 171 9.18 -39.92 -16.56
C GLN A 171 9.41 -38.41 -16.45
N ARG A 172 10.06 -37.79 -17.45
CA ARG A 172 10.27 -36.34 -17.49
C ARG A 172 8.96 -35.57 -17.53
N GLU A 173 8.02 -35.98 -18.39
CA GLU A 173 6.70 -35.35 -18.48
C GLU A 173 5.95 -35.39 -17.13
N LEU A 174 6.00 -36.54 -16.44
CA LEU A 174 5.43 -36.67 -15.10
C LEU A 174 6.10 -35.75 -14.07
N ASP A 175 7.43 -35.69 -14.08
CA ASP A 175 8.18 -34.86 -13.14
C ASP A 175 7.95 -33.37 -13.40
N ASP A 176 7.90 -32.96 -14.67
CA ASP A 176 7.58 -31.60 -15.09
C ASP A 176 6.15 -31.21 -14.68
N ALA A 177 5.16 -32.08 -14.93
CA ALA A 177 3.78 -31.84 -14.54
C ALA A 177 3.63 -31.64 -13.02
N ARG A 178 4.27 -32.51 -12.22
CA ARG A 178 4.28 -32.40 -10.75
C ARG A 178 4.98 -31.12 -10.27
N SER A 179 6.12 -30.80 -10.87
CA SER A 179 6.87 -29.58 -10.55
C SER A 179 6.06 -28.32 -10.86
N ASN A 180 5.43 -28.28 -12.05
CA ASN A 180 4.58 -27.17 -12.47
C ASN A 180 3.37 -27.02 -11.54
N GLN A 181 2.74 -28.13 -11.15
CA GLN A 181 1.61 -28.11 -10.22
C GLN A 181 2.03 -27.57 -8.85
N ALA A 182 3.17 -28.00 -8.32
CA ALA A 182 3.73 -27.48 -7.08
C ALA A 182 4.05 -25.98 -7.18
N GLY A 183 4.61 -25.53 -8.30
CA GLY A 183 4.89 -24.12 -8.57
C GLY A 183 3.63 -23.26 -8.57
N VAL A 184 2.55 -23.70 -9.20
CA VAL A 184 1.27 -22.99 -9.18
C VAL A 184 0.69 -22.89 -7.76
N GLN A 185 0.79 -23.94 -6.95
CA GLN A 185 0.32 -23.90 -5.56
C GLN A 185 1.16 -22.94 -4.70
N GLN A 186 2.48 -22.92 -4.90
CA GLN A 186 3.35 -21.98 -4.21
C GLN A 186 3.01 -20.53 -4.58
N GLU A 187 2.78 -20.27 -5.88
CA GLU A 187 2.42 -18.94 -6.38
C GLU A 187 1.08 -18.47 -5.82
N ARG A 188 0.10 -19.38 -5.75
CA ARG A 188 -1.19 -19.09 -5.13
C ARG A 188 -1.03 -18.66 -3.67
N ALA A 189 -0.29 -19.43 -2.87
CA ALA A 189 -0.06 -19.10 -1.47
C ALA A 189 0.65 -17.74 -1.30
N ARG A 190 1.54 -17.39 -2.24
CA ARG A 190 2.19 -16.07 -2.26
C ARG A 190 1.16 -14.95 -2.50
N PHE A 191 0.32 -15.08 -3.53
CA PHE A 191 -0.71 -14.09 -3.81
C PHE A 191 -1.75 -13.96 -2.69
N GLU A 192 -2.14 -15.06 -2.04
CA GLU A 192 -3.03 -15.02 -0.87
C GLU A 192 -2.44 -14.19 0.27
N GLN A 193 -1.13 -14.32 0.52
CA GLN A 193 -0.44 -13.54 1.53
C GLN A 193 -0.30 -12.06 1.10
N GLU A 194 0.09 -11.80 -0.15
CA GLU A 194 0.20 -10.44 -0.70
C GLU A 194 -1.14 -9.69 -0.66
N GLU A 195 -2.25 -10.36 -1.00
CA GLU A 195 -3.61 -9.80 -0.92
C GLU A 195 -3.94 -9.40 0.52
N LYS A 196 -3.70 -10.31 1.47
CA LYS A 196 -3.95 -10.07 2.89
C LYS A 196 -3.13 -8.87 3.40
N ASP A 197 -1.85 -8.81 3.06
CA ASP A 197 -0.96 -7.72 3.48
C ASP A 197 -1.38 -6.38 2.86
N ALA A 198 -1.79 -6.38 1.59
CA ALA A 198 -2.31 -5.19 0.92
C ALA A 198 -3.60 -4.68 1.58
N LEU A 199 -4.55 -5.57 1.87
CA LEU A 199 -5.79 -5.23 2.56
C LEU A 199 -5.54 -4.75 3.99
N GLU A 200 -4.61 -5.36 4.71
CA GLU A 200 -4.21 -4.92 6.05
C GLU A 200 -3.60 -3.52 6.00
N GLN A 201 -2.73 -3.23 5.02
CA GLN A 201 -2.13 -1.91 4.86
C GLN A 201 -3.18 -0.83 4.51
N ILE A 202 -4.17 -1.15 3.67
CA ILE A 202 -5.31 -0.27 3.38
C ILE A 202 -6.09 0.03 4.67
N ASN A 203 -6.39 -1.01 5.46
CA ASN A 203 -7.08 -0.87 6.73
C ASN A 203 -6.28 -0.05 7.74
N LYS A 204 -5.00 -0.36 7.91
CA LYS A 204 -4.09 0.39 8.77
C LYS A 204 -4.04 1.87 8.42
N THR A 205 -4.21 2.24 7.16
CA THR A 205 -4.16 3.64 6.73
C THR A 205 -5.50 4.36 6.96
N TYR A 206 -6.61 3.75 6.53
CA TYR A 206 -7.88 4.45 6.38
C TYR A 206 -9.01 3.97 7.29
N ASP A 207 -8.86 2.80 7.93
CA ASP A 207 -9.91 2.23 8.77
C ASP A 207 -10.16 3.10 10.01
N GLY A 208 -11.44 3.24 10.37
CA GLY A 208 -11.87 3.99 11.53
C GLY A 208 -11.55 5.49 11.49
N VAL A 209 -11.16 6.08 10.35
CA VAL A 209 -10.91 7.52 10.26
C VAL A 209 -12.22 8.29 10.49
N THR A 210 -12.24 9.10 11.54
CA THR A 210 -13.38 9.92 11.95
C THR A 210 -13.23 11.38 11.58
N LYS A 211 -11.99 11.82 11.33
CA LYS A 211 -11.67 13.21 11.03
C LYS A 211 -10.38 13.31 10.23
N ALA A 212 -10.36 14.18 9.22
CA ALA A 212 -9.16 14.58 8.50
C ALA A 212 -8.93 16.08 8.72
N THR A 213 -7.74 16.44 9.21
CA THR A 213 -7.39 17.82 9.55
C THR A 213 -6.19 18.23 8.71
N GLU A 214 -6.36 19.17 7.80
CA GLU A 214 -5.22 19.79 7.12
C GLU A 214 -4.49 20.71 8.11
N VAL A 215 -3.16 20.68 8.07
CA VAL A 215 -2.31 21.42 8.99
C VAL A 215 -1.18 22.10 8.25
N PHE A 216 -0.91 23.35 8.62
CA PHE A 216 0.28 24.10 8.24
C PHE A 216 0.98 24.61 9.50
N GLN A 217 2.30 24.43 9.57
CA GLN A 217 3.14 24.85 10.68
C GLN A 217 4.27 25.75 10.21
N TRP A 218 4.57 26.77 11.01
CA TRP A 218 5.71 27.67 10.80
C TRP A 218 6.53 27.75 12.10
N TYR A 219 7.85 27.75 11.96
CA TYR A 219 8.72 28.26 13.01
C TYR A 219 8.72 29.79 12.95
N VAL A 220 8.62 30.43 14.12
CA VAL A 220 8.66 31.89 14.23
C VAL A 220 9.77 32.31 15.18
N ARG A 221 10.60 33.26 14.74
CA ARG A 221 11.65 33.87 15.56
C ARG A 221 11.94 35.29 15.07
N ASP A 222 11.91 36.27 15.97
CA ASP A 222 12.31 37.65 15.67
C ASP A 222 11.67 38.20 14.38
N ASP A 223 10.36 37.98 14.20
CA ASP A 223 9.54 38.27 13.01
C ASP A 223 9.87 37.49 11.72
N GLU A 224 10.88 36.62 11.74
CA GLU A 224 11.14 35.68 10.66
C GLU A 224 10.21 34.46 10.76
N ILE A 225 9.59 34.11 9.63
CA ILE A 225 8.76 32.91 9.50
C ILE A 225 9.43 31.88 8.60
N VAL A 226 9.54 30.64 9.09
CA VAL A 226 10.10 29.52 8.32
C VAL A 226 9.08 28.40 8.28
N ARG A 227 8.72 27.96 7.07
CA ARG A 227 7.79 26.85 6.86
C ARG A 227 8.36 25.57 7.49
N ALA A 228 7.60 24.98 8.41
CA ALA A 228 8.04 23.81 9.18
C ALA A 228 7.44 22.53 8.63
N TRP A 229 6.11 22.46 8.51
CA TRP A 229 5.41 21.24 8.10
C TRP A 229 4.05 21.53 7.49
N SER A 230 3.68 20.77 6.46
CA SER A 230 2.34 20.77 5.89
C SER A 230 1.87 19.35 5.66
N GLY A 231 0.62 19.06 6.01
CA GLY A 231 0.09 17.72 5.85
C GLY A 231 -1.35 17.57 6.30
N VAL A 232 -1.78 16.32 6.41
CA VAL A 232 -3.09 15.97 6.97
C VAL A 232 -2.90 15.05 8.16
N GLU A 233 -3.53 15.39 9.28
CA GLU A 233 -3.67 14.51 10.43
C GLU A 233 -5.03 13.80 10.39
N LEU A 234 -4.99 12.47 10.41
CA LEU A 234 -6.16 11.62 10.45
C LEU A 234 -6.39 11.16 11.88
N LYS A 235 -7.54 11.49 12.46
CA LYS A 235 -7.96 10.97 13.76
C LYS A 235 -8.83 9.74 13.56
N LYS A 236 -8.51 8.67 14.28
CA LYS A 236 -9.26 7.41 14.22
C LYS A 236 -10.16 7.20 15.44
N GLN A 237 -11.12 6.30 15.29
CA GLN A 237 -12.09 5.95 16.33
C GLN A 237 -11.43 5.33 17.57
N ASP A 238 -10.32 4.61 17.40
CA ASP A 238 -9.51 4.04 18.50
C ASP A 238 -8.67 5.11 19.25
N GLY A 239 -8.77 6.38 18.85
CA GLY A 239 -8.02 7.50 19.42
C GLY A 239 -6.62 7.69 18.83
N SER A 240 -6.15 6.77 17.99
CA SER A 240 -4.86 6.91 17.31
C SER A 240 -4.90 8.00 16.23
N THR A 241 -3.72 8.48 15.85
CA THR A 241 -3.55 9.45 14.78
C THR A 241 -2.56 8.95 13.73
N ALA A 242 -2.83 9.27 12.47
CA ALA A 242 -1.90 9.05 11.37
C ALA A 242 -1.62 10.38 10.68
N ARG A 243 -0.40 10.54 10.14
CA ARG A 243 0.02 11.74 9.41
C ARG A 243 0.24 11.40 7.95
N ILE A 244 -0.21 12.29 7.09
CA ILE A 244 0.08 12.29 5.65
C ILE A 244 0.87 13.55 5.36
N ASP A 245 2.17 13.39 5.13
CA ASP A 245 3.03 14.51 4.77
C ASP A 245 2.69 15.03 3.37
N ARG A 246 2.69 16.35 3.23
CA ARG A 246 2.42 17.02 1.97
C ARG A 246 3.52 17.99 1.63
N ASN A 247 3.77 18.15 0.33
CA ASN A 247 4.67 19.18 -0.14
C ASN A 247 4.00 20.54 0.01
N TRP A 248 4.62 21.42 0.81
CA TRP A 248 4.09 22.75 1.10
C TRP A 248 3.69 23.54 -0.13
N ASN A 249 4.59 23.62 -1.12
CA ASN A 249 4.37 24.43 -2.31
C ASN A 249 3.19 23.91 -3.12
N GLN A 250 3.09 22.58 -3.25
CA GLN A 250 1.99 21.94 -3.97
C GLN A 250 0.67 22.10 -3.23
N THR A 251 0.63 21.89 -1.92
CA THR A 251 -0.62 22.03 -1.14
C THR A 251 -1.12 23.46 -1.19
N LEU A 252 -0.27 24.45 -0.92
CA LEU A 252 -0.68 25.84 -0.91
C LEU A 252 -1.00 26.35 -2.32
N GLY A 253 -0.25 25.93 -3.34
CA GLY A 253 -0.57 26.23 -4.74
C GLY A 253 -1.91 25.64 -5.17
N ASN A 254 -2.19 24.37 -4.82
CA ASN A 254 -3.49 23.76 -5.08
C ASN A 254 -4.61 24.52 -4.35
N LEU A 255 -4.37 24.87 -3.09
CA LEU A 255 -5.33 25.62 -2.29
C LEU A 255 -5.69 26.98 -2.87
N LEU A 256 -4.71 27.70 -3.41
CA LEU A 256 -4.96 29.00 -4.03
C LEU A 256 -5.80 28.86 -5.31
N ASN A 257 -5.64 27.75 -6.04
CA ASN A 257 -6.37 27.48 -7.29
C ASN A 257 -7.71 26.77 -7.07
N HIS A 258 -7.86 26.04 -5.97
CA HIS A 258 -9.02 25.22 -5.63
C HIS A 258 -9.33 25.42 -4.15
N ARG A 259 -10.48 26.02 -3.81
CA ARG A 259 -10.85 26.39 -2.41
C ARG A 259 -12.06 25.62 -1.87
N GLY A 260 -12.63 24.71 -2.66
CA GLY A 260 -13.83 23.92 -2.34
C GLY A 260 -13.55 22.42 -2.24
N ASP A 261 -14.53 21.59 -2.58
CA ASP A 261 -14.43 20.13 -2.44
C ASP A 261 -13.27 19.52 -3.26
N ASP A 262 -12.92 20.12 -4.40
CA ASP A 262 -11.76 19.71 -5.21
C ASP A 262 -10.43 19.81 -4.43
N HIS A 263 -10.33 20.76 -3.50
CA HIS A 263 -9.17 20.86 -2.62
C HIS A 263 -9.13 19.73 -1.59
N VAL A 264 -10.28 19.39 -1.00
CA VAL A 264 -10.38 18.27 -0.06
C VAL A 264 -9.91 16.98 -0.73
N ARG A 265 -10.30 16.76 -1.98
CA ARG A 265 -9.83 15.62 -2.80
C ARG A 265 -8.33 15.67 -3.03
N ALA A 266 -7.82 16.81 -3.50
CA ALA A 266 -6.41 16.99 -3.80
C ALA A 266 -5.53 16.78 -2.55
N VAL A 267 -5.86 17.41 -1.42
CA VAL A 267 -5.07 17.30 -0.18
C VAL A 267 -5.15 15.91 0.44
N LEU A 268 -6.18 15.12 0.13
CA LEU A 268 -6.31 13.72 0.55
C LEU A 268 -5.79 12.72 -0.49
N ASN A 269 -5.31 13.18 -1.65
CA ASN A 269 -4.95 12.35 -2.81
C ASN A 269 -6.08 11.37 -3.21
N VAL A 270 -7.32 11.83 -3.14
CA VAL A 270 -8.48 11.03 -3.53
C VAL A 270 -8.87 11.38 -4.97
N PRO A 271 -8.92 10.42 -5.89
CA PRO A 271 -9.33 10.66 -7.28
C PRO A 271 -10.77 11.20 -7.41
N ASP A 272 -11.05 11.90 -8.51
CA ASP A 272 -12.35 12.53 -8.76
C ASP A 272 -13.50 11.54 -8.95
N ASN A 273 -13.20 10.31 -9.41
CA ASN A 273 -14.20 9.27 -9.60
C ASN A 273 -14.71 8.64 -8.29
N ILE A 274 -14.19 9.05 -7.12
CA ILE A 274 -14.65 8.58 -5.81
C ILE A 274 -15.72 9.53 -5.28
N VAL A 275 -16.90 9.03 -4.94
CA VAL A 275 -17.98 9.85 -4.36
C VAL A 275 -18.18 9.47 -2.89
N ALA A 276 -18.21 10.46 -2.00
CA ALA A 276 -18.49 10.23 -0.58
C ALA A 276 -19.98 9.86 -0.37
N GLY A 277 -20.26 8.86 0.47
CA GLY A 277 -21.63 8.52 0.89
C GLY A 277 -22.40 7.58 -0.04
N GLN A 278 -21.72 6.80 -0.89
CA GLN A 278 -22.28 5.61 -1.52
C GLN A 278 -22.01 4.36 -0.68
#